data_AF-A0A8S8YB38-F1
#
_entry.id   AF-A0A8S8YB38-F1
#
_cell.length_a   1.000
_cell.length_b   1.000
_cell.length_c   1.000
_cell.angle_alpha   90.00
_cell.angle_beta   90.00
_cell.angle_gamma   90.00
#
_symmetry.space_group_name_H-M   'P 1'
#
loop_
_entity.id
_entity.type
_entity.pdbx_description
1 polymer ?
#
loop_
_entity_poly.entity_id
_entity_poly.type
_entity_poly.pdbx_seq_one_letter_code
_entity_poly.pdbx_strand_id
1 'polypeptide(L)'
;MRMSFKELKDEVAKIVPKGFDYTVELEAGDIAIITSEPARFAADGLIGRIAKRVRRTIVLRPSEDIMISPEDAKRAIEDILPEAAGLKHTYFDACLREITLICDDPGEAVGRRGAVLNEIRDTTGWLVRVERTPPVLSKTIHDIRGYREANAAERRKLLKTFGLNIHRPTRPGSAWARVTALGSHREVGRACHLVTTSESRVMIDVGVNIASDTDPMPYFTAPEALPSTSSTRWC
;
A
#
# COMPACT_ATOMS: atom_id res chain seq x y z
N MET A 1 -19.39 8.76 -9.42
CA MET A 1 -18.60 9.03 -10.64
C MET A 1 -17.14 8.87 -10.27
N ARG A 2 -16.38 8.04 -10.99
CA ARG A 2 -14.95 7.80 -10.71
C ARG A 2 -14.18 9.04 -11.19
N MET A 3 -13.51 9.75 -10.28
CA MET A 3 -12.68 10.90 -10.62
C MET A 3 -11.37 10.43 -11.25
N SER A 4 -10.97 11.07 -12.35
CA SER A 4 -9.62 10.94 -12.89
C SER A 4 -8.60 11.50 -11.92
N PHE A 5 -7.33 11.13 -12.09
CA PHE A 5 -6.27 11.65 -11.24
C PHE A 5 -6.14 13.18 -11.29
N LYS A 6 -6.43 13.80 -12.43
CA LYS A 6 -6.43 15.26 -12.56
C LYS A 6 -7.56 15.90 -11.75
N GLU A 7 -8.79 15.42 -11.93
CA GLU A 7 -9.95 15.90 -11.18
C GLU A 7 -9.77 15.69 -9.67
N LEU A 8 -9.13 14.58 -9.29
CA LEU A 8 -8.78 14.33 -7.90
C LEU A 8 -7.88 15.43 -7.32
N LYS A 9 -6.80 15.79 -8.03
CA LYS A 9 -5.90 16.88 -7.58
C LYS A 9 -6.65 18.20 -7.45
N ASP A 10 -7.53 18.50 -8.40
CA ASP A 10 -8.34 19.73 -8.37
C ASP A 10 -9.29 19.76 -7.16
N GLU A 11 -9.90 18.61 -6.81
CA GLU A 11 -10.76 18.52 -5.62
C GLU A 11 -9.98 18.62 -4.30
N VAL A 12 -8.76 18.06 -4.23
CA VAL A 12 -7.87 18.23 -3.07
C VAL A 12 -7.50 19.71 -2.91
N ALA A 13 -7.12 20.39 -4.01
CA ALA A 13 -6.71 21.80 -3.99
C ALA A 13 -7.82 22.77 -3.57
N LYS A 14 -9.09 22.40 -3.73
CA LYS A 14 -10.23 23.21 -3.24
C LYS A 14 -10.39 23.15 -1.71
N ILE A 15 -9.89 22.09 -1.07
CA ILE A 15 -10.03 21.85 0.37
C ILE A 15 -8.80 22.35 1.13
N VAL A 16 -7.61 22.10 0.57
CA VAL A 16 -6.35 22.49 1.21
C VAL A 16 -6.14 24.00 1.07
N PRO A 17 -5.96 24.75 2.17
CA PRO A 17 -5.73 26.19 2.11
C PRO A 17 -4.46 26.57 1.35
N LYS A 18 -4.42 27.77 0.79
CA LYS A 18 -3.19 28.32 0.18
C LYS A 18 -2.11 28.47 1.26
N GLY A 19 -0.88 28.05 0.95
CA GLY A 19 0.26 28.10 1.88
C GLY A 19 0.57 26.80 2.63
N PHE A 20 -0.06 25.70 2.25
CA PHE A 20 0.41 24.36 2.60
C PHE A 20 1.30 23.83 1.48
N ASP A 21 2.48 23.30 1.82
CA ASP A 21 3.31 22.57 0.88
C ASP A 21 2.91 21.09 0.86
N TYR A 22 2.46 20.59 -0.29
CA TYR A 22 2.08 19.20 -0.45
C TYR A 22 2.10 18.73 -1.90
N THR A 23 2.28 17.42 -2.06
CA THR A 23 2.14 16.72 -3.34
C THR A 23 1.10 15.60 -3.20
N VAL A 24 0.34 15.36 -4.27
CA VAL A 24 -0.63 14.25 -4.34
C VAL A 24 -0.08 13.17 -5.26
N GLU A 25 0.03 11.97 -4.72
CA GLU A 25 0.46 10.75 -5.42
C GLU A 25 -0.58 9.63 -5.29
N LEU A 26 -0.41 8.58 -6.11
CA LEU A 26 -1.25 7.38 -6.07
C LEU A 26 -0.39 6.20 -5.59
N GLU A 27 -0.86 5.54 -4.54
CA GLU A 27 -0.28 4.33 -3.99
C GLU A 27 -1.24 3.16 -4.26
N ALA A 28 -1.26 2.68 -5.51
CA ALA A 28 -2.25 1.73 -6.01
C ALA A 28 -3.70 2.19 -5.76
N GLY A 29 -4.40 1.59 -4.80
CA GLY A 29 -5.79 1.96 -4.47
C GLY A 29 -5.92 3.21 -3.60
N ASP A 30 -4.84 3.59 -2.91
CA ASP A 30 -4.82 4.70 -1.96
C ASP A 30 -4.30 5.99 -2.62
N ILE A 31 -4.72 7.12 -2.05
CA ILE A 31 -4.24 8.45 -2.46
C ILE A 31 -3.34 8.97 -1.36
N ALA A 32 -2.08 9.22 -1.70
CA ALA A 32 -1.09 9.74 -0.76
C ALA A 32 -1.00 11.26 -0.87
N ILE A 33 -1.16 11.94 0.27
CA ILE A 33 -0.78 13.35 0.43
C ILE A 33 0.59 13.36 1.09
N ILE A 34 1.58 13.89 0.39
CA ILE A 34 2.97 14.01 0.82
C ILE A 34 3.19 15.46 1.26
N THR A 35 3.74 15.67 2.47
CA THR A 35 3.98 17.02 3.00
C THR A 35 5.11 17.04 4.02
N SER A 36 5.81 18.17 4.12
CA SER A 36 6.77 18.47 5.20
C SER A 36 6.08 18.92 6.49
N GLU A 37 4.77 19.20 6.47
CA GLU A 37 3.98 19.67 7.64
C GLU A 37 2.83 18.70 8.02
N PRO A 38 3.09 17.41 8.30
CA PRO A 38 2.02 16.43 8.52
C PRO A 38 1.13 16.76 9.74
N ALA A 39 1.69 17.34 10.80
CA ALA A 39 0.93 17.73 12.00
C ALA A 39 -0.15 18.78 11.68
N ARG A 40 0.14 19.71 10.77
CA ARG A 40 -0.79 20.77 10.36
C ARG A 40 -1.99 20.21 9.58
N PHE A 41 -1.75 19.20 8.74
CA PHE A 41 -2.81 18.46 8.05
C PHE A 41 -3.74 17.70 9.02
N ALA A 42 -3.18 17.15 10.10
CA ALA A 42 -3.93 16.45 11.12
C ALA A 42 -4.77 17.40 11.97
N ALA A 43 -4.19 18.50 12.45
CA ALA A 43 -4.85 19.48 13.30
C ALA A 43 -6.10 20.10 12.65
N ASP A 44 -6.01 20.43 11.36
CA ASP A 44 -7.12 21.04 10.60
C ASP A 44 -8.17 20.02 10.12
N GLY A 45 -8.02 18.73 10.47
CA GLY A 45 -8.92 17.67 10.03
C GLY A 45 -9.04 17.56 8.51
N LEU A 46 -8.00 17.96 7.76
CA LEU A 46 -8.03 18.06 6.30
C LEU A 46 -8.19 16.68 5.66
N ILE A 47 -7.50 15.67 6.19
CA ILE A 47 -7.54 14.29 5.68
C ILE A 47 -8.97 13.75 5.65
N GLY A 48 -9.73 13.93 6.75
CA GLY A 48 -11.13 13.48 6.83
C GLY A 48 -12.04 14.23 5.86
N ARG A 49 -11.84 15.55 5.70
CA ARG A 49 -12.60 16.36 4.72
C ARG A 49 -12.34 15.92 3.28
N ILE A 50 -11.08 15.70 2.93
CA ILE A 50 -10.66 15.23 1.60
C ILE A 50 -11.23 13.83 1.34
N ALA A 51 -11.06 12.90 2.28
CA ALA A 51 -11.57 11.53 2.16
C ALA A 51 -13.09 11.51 1.94
N LYS A 52 -13.85 12.34 2.68
CA LYS A 52 -15.31 12.45 2.52
C LYS A 52 -15.71 13.02 1.15
N ARG A 53 -14.94 13.99 0.62
CA ARG A 53 -15.22 14.59 -0.68
C ARG A 53 -14.93 13.64 -1.83
N VAL A 54 -13.78 12.99 -1.80
CA VAL A 54 -13.29 12.09 -2.86
C VAL A 54 -13.93 10.70 -2.77
N ARG A 55 -14.41 10.31 -1.58
CA ARG A 55 -14.93 8.97 -1.25
C ARG A 55 -13.91 7.86 -1.47
N ARG A 56 -12.67 8.11 -1.05
CA ARG A 56 -11.51 7.21 -1.15
C ARG A 56 -10.64 7.33 0.08
N THR A 57 -9.83 6.30 0.33
CA THR A 57 -8.82 6.31 1.38
C THR A 57 -7.74 7.33 1.05
N ILE A 58 -7.47 8.23 1.99
CA ILE A 58 -6.38 9.19 1.92
C ILE A 58 -5.36 8.78 2.98
N VAL A 59 -4.10 8.63 2.57
CA VAL A 59 -2.97 8.38 3.47
C VAL A 59 -2.09 9.62 3.50
N LEU A 60 -1.64 10.01 4.70
CA LEU A 60 -0.71 11.11 4.89
C LEU A 60 0.70 10.55 5.00
N ARG A 61 1.62 11.04 4.18
CA ARG A 61 3.02 10.63 4.13
C ARG A 61 3.93 11.81 4.47
N PRO A 62 4.91 11.66 5.36
CA PRO A 62 5.93 12.69 5.58
C PRO A 62 6.75 12.87 4.31
N SER A 63 7.16 14.08 3.96
CA SER A 63 8.04 14.30 2.82
C SER A 63 9.47 13.83 3.10
N GLU A 64 10.23 13.53 2.06
CA GLU A 64 11.56 12.91 2.18
C GLU A 64 12.60 13.87 2.78
N ASP A 65 12.38 15.18 2.63
CA ASP A 65 13.23 16.26 3.19
C ASP A 65 13.18 16.37 4.72
N ILE A 66 12.13 15.86 5.36
CA ILE A 66 12.01 15.85 6.82
C ILE A 66 12.37 14.50 7.45
N MET A 67 12.71 13.50 6.64
CA MET A 67 13.04 12.15 7.09
C MET A 67 14.55 11.99 7.20
N ILE A 68 15.02 11.47 8.34
CA ILE A 68 16.43 11.10 8.49
C ILE A 68 16.72 9.72 7.89
N SER A 69 18.00 9.40 7.71
CA SER A 69 18.44 8.11 7.17
C SER A 69 17.97 6.94 8.05
N PRO A 70 17.79 5.72 7.51
CA PRO A 70 17.48 4.54 8.31
C PRO A 70 18.52 4.28 9.42
N GLU A 71 19.80 4.54 9.15
CA GLU A 71 20.88 4.38 10.13
C GLU A 71 20.75 5.35 11.31
N ASP A 72 20.47 6.64 11.03
CA ASP A 72 20.30 7.64 12.07
C ASP A 72 18.97 7.47 12.81
N ALA A 73 17.91 7.07 12.11
CA ALA A 73 16.64 6.71 12.71
C ALA A 73 16.79 5.56 13.70
N LYS A 74 17.58 4.53 13.36
CA LYS A 74 17.83 3.41 14.27
C LYS A 74 18.51 3.88 15.57
N ARG A 75 19.50 4.76 15.49
CA ARG A 75 20.16 5.34 16.66
C ARG A 75 19.18 6.15 17.52
N ALA A 76 18.41 7.04 16.90
CA ALA A 76 17.42 7.84 17.59
C ALA A 76 16.37 6.96 18.29
N ILE A 77 15.95 5.86 17.66
CA ILE A 77 15.01 4.90 18.27
C ILE A 77 15.63 4.22 19.48
N GLU A 78 16.89 3.77 19.39
CA GLU A 78 17.60 3.13 20.51
C GLU A 78 17.75 4.09 21.71
N ASP A 79 17.91 5.39 21.47
CA ASP A 79 18.03 6.42 22.51
C ASP A 79 16.67 6.77 23.16
N ILE A 80 15.60 6.86 22.37
CA ILE A 80 14.27 7.30 22.84
C ILE A 80 13.48 6.14 23.48
N LEU A 81 13.62 4.93 22.95
CA LEU A 81 12.77 3.80 23.30
C LEU A 81 13.17 3.21 24.67
N PRO A 82 12.24 3.09 25.64
CA PRO A 82 12.57 2.52 26.94
C PRO A 82 13.02 1.05 26.84
N GLU A 83 14.01 0.64 27.63
CA GLU A 83 14.45 -0.77 27.70
C GLU A 83 13.29 -1.73 28.00
N ALA A 84 12.32 -1.29 28.80
CA ALA A 84 11.11 -2.04 29.15
C ALA A 84 10.24 -2.41 27.94
N ALA A 85 10.34 -1.68 26.82
CA ALA A 85 9.64 -2.03 25.59
C ALA A 85 10.15 -3.34 24.98
N GLY A 86 11.41 -3.72 25.25
CA GLY A 86 12.00 -4.96 24.76
C GLY A 86 12.05 -5.03 23.23
N LEU A 87 12.65 -4.03 22.58
CA LEU A 87 12.80 -4.00 21.11
C LEU A 87 13.58 -5.22 20.61
N LYS A 88 13.00 -5.95 19.65
CA LYS A 88 13.63 -7.10 18.97
C LYS A 88 14.11 -6.77 17.57
N HIS A 89 13.27 -6.09 16.80
CA HIS A 89 13.56 -5.77 15.41
C HIS A 89 12.98 -4.43 15.01
N THR A 90 13.69 -3.74 14.13
CA THR A 90 13.25 -2.54 13.44
C THR A 90 13.26 -2.83 11.96
N TYR A 91 12.13 -2.63 11.28
CA TYR A 91 12.00 -2.80 9.83
C TYR A 91 11.65 -1.46 9.19
N PHE A 92 12.30 -1.13 8.08
CA PHE A 92 12.03 0.07 7.32
C PHE A 92 11.26 -0.27 6.04
N ASP A 93 10.23 0.50 5.74
CA ASP A 93 9.55 0.49 4.44
C ASP A 93 9.65 1.88 3.82
N ALA A 94 10.76 2.19 3.16
CA ALA A 94 10.99 3.45 2.47
C ALA A 94 9.98 3.72 1.34
N CYS A 95 9.32 2.69 0.81
CA CYS A 95 8.25 2.88 -0.17
C CYS A 95 7.05 3.58 0.46
N LEU A 96 6.71 3.23 1.70
CA LEU A 96 5.56 3.76 2.45
C LEU A 96 5.95 4.78 3.54
N ARG A 97 7.25 5.06 3.69
CA ARG A 97 7.84 6.01 4.65
C ARG A 97 7.50 5.65 6.10
N GLU A 98 7.64 4.37 6.41
CA GLU A 98 7.20 3.78 7.67
C GLU A 98 8.30 2.92 8.31
N ILE A 99 8.38 2.99 9.63
CA ILE A 99 9.19 2.14 10.49
C ILE A 99 8.24 1.22 11.27
N THR A 100 8.53 -0.08 11.28
CA THR A 100 7.85 -1.05 12.13
C THR A 100 8.77 -1.52 13.24
N LEU A 101 8.40 -1.21 14.48
CA LEU A 101 9.09 -1.65 15.70
C LEU A 101 8.43 -2.94 16.22
N ILE A 102 9.22 -4.00 16.38
CA ILE A 102 8.79 -5.26 17.00
C ILE A 102 9.26 -5.27 18.44
N CYS A 103 8.32 -5.16 19.37
CA CYS A 103 8.59 -4.98 20.79
C CYS A 103 7.87 -6.05 21.63
N ASP A 104 8.50 -6.49 22.73
CA ASP A 104 7.87 -7.42 23.69
C ASP A 104 6.66 -6.76 24.37
N ASP A 105 6.80 -5.48 24.74
CA ASP A 105 5.72 -4.65 25.24
C ASP A 105 5.45 -3.42 24.33
N PRO A 106 4.47 -3.52 23.42
CA PRO A 106 4.05 -2.38 22.61
C PRO A 106 3.51 -1.19 23.41
N GLY A 107 2.98 -1.40 24.62
CA GLY A 107 2.43 -0.34 25.45
C GLY A 107 3.51 0.64 25.90
N GLU A 108 4.65 0.12 26.35
CA GLU A 108 5.83 0.91 26.70
C GLU A 108 6.44 1.61 25.47
N ALA A 109 6.50 0.93 24.32
CA ALA A 109 6.97 1.52 23.07
C ALA A 109 6.09 2.66 22.55
N VAL A 110 4.77 2.59 22.77
CA VAL A 110 3.85 3.68 22.45
C VAL A 110 3.96 4.81 23.48
N GLY A 111 4.10 4.44 24.76
CA GLY A 111 4.13 5.35 25.88
C GLY A 111 2.77 5.96 26.21
N ARG A 112 2.70 6.65 27.35
CA ARG A 112 1.43 7.26 27.82
C ARG A 112 0.91 8.28 26.81
N ARG A 113 -0.31 8.06 26.31
CA ARG A 113 -0.94 8.87 25.24
C ARG A 113 -0.09 8.98 23.96
N GLY A 114 0.77 7.99 23.68
CA GLY A 114 1.61 7.99 22.48
C GLY A 114 2.85 8.87 22.58
N ALA A 115 3.26 9.30 23.78
CA ALA A 115 4.38 10.23 23.95
C ALA A 115 5.67 9.73 23.27
N VAL A 116 6.06 8.49 23.54
CA VAL A 116 7.28 7.87 22.98
C VAL A 116 7.16 7.71 21.46
N LEU A 117 6.02 7.18 20.97
CA LEU A 117 5.80 7.02 19.53
C LEU A 117 5.80 8.35 18.78
N ASN A 118 5.22 9.41 19.36
CA ASN A 118 5.23 10.75 18.78
C ASN A 118 6.64 11.34 18.80
N GLU A 119 7.41 11.15 19.87
CA GLU A 119 8.79 11.61 19.97
C GLU A 119 9.68 10.95 18.90
N ILE A 120 9.55 9.63 18.70
CA ILE A 120 10.25 8.92 17.61
C ILE A 120 9.81 9.47 16.25
N ARG A 121 8.50 9.64 16.02
CA ARG A 121 7.99 10.19 14.75
C ARG A 121 8.54 11.59 14.49
N ASP A 122 8.52 12.47 15.48
CA ASP A 122 8.90 13.88 15.32
C ASP A 122 10.43 14.03 15.21
N THR A 123 11.20 13.16 15.88
CA THR A 123 12.67 13.14 15.77
C THR A 123 13.14 12.55 14.44
N THR A 124 12.51 11.47 13.98
CA THR A 124 12.96 10.74 12.79
C THR A 124 12.32 11.24 11.49
N GLY A 125 11.13 11.84 11.58
CA GLY A 125 10.29 12.18 10.43
C GLY A 125 9.56 11.00 9.81
N TRP A 126 9.81 9.76 10.26
CA TRP A 126 9.17 8.56 9.73
C TRP A 126 7.79 8.33 10.36
N LEU A 127 6.88 7.69 9.63
CA LEU A 127 5.70 7.08 10.26
C LEU A 127 6.17 5.90 11.12
N VAL A 128 5.59 5.74 12.30
CA VAL A 128 5.98 4.67 13.23
C VAL A 128 4.79 3.78 13.53
N ARG A 129 4.97 2.47 13.30
CA ARG A 129 4.07 1.42 13.75
C ARG A 129 4.78 0.54 14.77
N VAL A 130 4.07 0.17 15.82
CA VAL A 130 4.55 -0.77 16.84
C VAL A 130 3.73 -2.04 16.76
N GLU A 131 4.41 -3.18 16.73
CA GLU A 131 3.81 -4.52 16.74
C GLU A 131 4.41 -5.35 17.87
N ARG A 132 3.63 -6.28 18.42
CA ARG A 132 4.09 -7.20 19.46
C ARG A 132 5.04 -8.24 18.86
N THR A 133 6.11 -8.59 19.57
CA THR A 133 6.95 -9.74 19.24
C THR A 133 6.10 -11.01 19.11
N PRO A 134 6.10 -11.70 17.96
CA PRO A 134 5.38 -12.95 17.81
C PRO A 134 6.07 -14.04 18.66
N PRO A 135 5.33 -15.04 19.18
CA PRO A 135 5.92 -16.14 19.95
C PRO A 135 6.99 -16.92 19.19
N VAL A 136 6.88 -16.96 17.86
CA VAL A 136 7.84 -17.61 16.96
C VAL A 136 8.22 -16.62 15.86
N LEU A 137 9.52 -16.42 15.67
CA LEU A 137 10.04 -15.59 14.59
C LEU A 137 9.96 -16.36 13.27
N SER A 138 9.29 -15.76 12.29
CA SER A 138 9.19 -16.32 10.95
C SER A 138 10.31 -15.76 10.06
N LYS A 139 11.20 -16.66 9.60
CA LYS A 139 12.21 -16.32 8.59
C LYS A 139 11.57 -15.75 7.32
N THR A 140 10.45 -16.32 6.89
CA THR A 140 9.72 -15.83 5.70
C THR A 140 9.26 -14.38 5.85
N ILE A 141 8.77 -13.98 7.03
CA ILE A 141 8.37 -12.58 7.26
C ILE A 141 9.60 -11.66 7.23
N HIS A 142 10.70 -12.07 7.86
CA HIS A 142 11.95 -11.32 7.85
C HIS A 142 12.47 -11.10 6.42
N ASP A 143 12.54 -12.17 5.64
CA ASP A 143 13.02 -12.14 4.26
C ASP A 143 12.12 -11.27 3.36
N ILE A 144 10.78 -11.35 3.51
CA ILE A 144 9.84 -10.51 2.75
C ILE A 144 10.01 -9.03 3.10
N ARG A 145 10.20 -8.69 4.38
CA ARG A 145 10.41 -7.29 4.81
C ARG A 145 11.73 -6.75 4.25
N GLY A 146 12.82 -7.51 4.34
CA GLY A 146 14.11 -7.14 3.76
C GLY A 146 14.05 -6.99 2.23
N TYR A 147 13.36 -7.89 1.53
CA TYR A 147 13.15 -7.78 0.08
C TYR A 147 12.35 -6.52 -0.28
N ARG A 148 11.31 -6.21 0.48
CA ARG A 148 10.48 -5.01 0.28
C ARG A 148 11.28 -3.72 0.48
N GLU A 149 12.15 -3.70 1.47
CA GLU A 149 13.04 -2.57 1.75
C GLU A 149 14.04 -2.37 0.62
N ALA A 150 14.76 -3.42 0.23
CA ALA A 150 15.75 -3.39 -0.86
C ALA A 150 15.17 -2.94 -2.21
N ASN A 151 13.88 -3.20 -2.46
CA ASN A 151 13.20 -2.87 -3.71
C ASN A 151 12.22 -1.69 -3.58
N ALA A 152 12.39 -0.83 -2.57
CA ALA A 152 11.45 0.27 -2.29
C ALA A 152 11.21 1.22 -3.48
N ALA A 153 12.26 1.57 -4.24
CA ALA A 153 12.14 2.48 -5.39
C ALA A 153 11.30 1.88 -6.52
N GLU A 154 11.52 0.60 -6.85
CA GLU A 154 10.73 -0.12 -7.85
C GLU A 154 9.27 -0.26 -7.40
N ARG A 155 9.06 -0.63 -6.13
CA ARG A 155 7.72 -0.73 -5.54
C ARG A 155 6.96 0.60 -5.66
N ARG A 156 7.59 1.74 -5.38
CA ARG A 156 6.97 3.07 -5.51
C ARG A 156 6.52 3.33 -6.96
N LYS A 157 7.34 2.97 -7.94
CA LYS A 157 6.99 3.08 -9.38
C LYS A 157 5.83 2.17 -9.76
N LEU A 158 5.80 0.93 -9.26
CA LEU A 158 4.72 -0.02 -9.52
C LEU A 158 3.39 0.46 -8.90
N LEU A 159 3.39 0.88 -7.64
CA LEU A 159 2.20 1.42 -6.96
C LEU A 159 1.62 2.62 -7.72
N LYS A 160 2.48 3.54 -8.20
CA LYS A 160 2.04 4.66 -9.04
C LYS A 160 1.42 4.20 -10.35
N THR A 161 2.01 3.20 -11.00
CA THR A 161 1.52 2.63 -12.26
C THR A 161 0.15 1.95 -12.05
N PHE A 162 0.00 1.16 -11.00
CA PHE A 162 -1.27 0.54 -10.63
C PHE A 162 -2.31 1.60 -10.30
N GLY A 163 -1.94 2.63 -9.55
CA GLY A 163 -2.83 3.74 -9.23
C GLY A 163 -3.32 4.49 -10.45
N LEU A 164 -2.45 4.79 -11.41
CA LEU A 164 -2.87 5.41 -12.68
C LEU A 164 -3.82 4.52 -13.48
N ASN A 165 -3.63 3.21 -13.47
CA ASN A 165 -4.55 2.26 -14.10
C ASN A 165 -5.91 2.21 -13.37
N ILE A 166 -5.91 2.27 -12.04
CA ILE A 166 -7.12 2.32 -11.20
C ILE A 166 -7.82 3.68 -11.33
N HIS A 167 -7.11 4.79 -11.56
CA HIS A 167 -7.73 6.12 -11.66
C HIS A 167 -7.92 6.60 -13.09
N ARG A 168 -7.91 5.66 -14.06
CA ARG A 168 -8.20 5.97 -15.47
C ARG A 168 -9.66 6.39 -15.67
N PRO A 169 -9.94 7.23 -16.69
CA PRO A 169 -11.31 7.55 -17.09
C PRO A 169 -12.12 6.30 -17.45
N THR A 170 -13.43 6.38 -17.18
CA THR A 170 -14.39 5.33 -17.56
C THR A 170 -14.44 5.21 -19.08
N ARG A 171 -14.38 3.98 -19.59
CA ARG A 171 -14.52 3.64 -21.00
C ARG A 171 -15.98 3.75 -21.43
N PRO A 172 -16.25 4.24 -22.64
CA PRO A 172 -17.61 4.24 -23.17
C PRO A 172 -18.08 2.80 -23.42
N GLY A 173 -19.37 2.53 -23.21
CA GLY A 173 -19.98 1.24 -23.51
C GLY A 173 -21.04 0.83 -22.50
N SER A 174 -21.83 -0.18 -22.87
CA SER A 174 -22.84 -0.76 -21.98
C SER A 174 -22.19 -1.58 -20.88
N ALA A 175 -22.77 -1.56 -19.68
CA ALA A 175 -22.32 -2.37 -18.56
C ALA A 175 -22.67 -3.85 -18.80
N TRP A 176 -21.68 -4.72 -18.65
CA TRP A 176 -21.85 -6.17 -18.64
C TRP A 176 -20.77 -6.81 -17.78
N ALA A 177 -21.02 -8.04 -17.34
CA ALA A 177 -20.04 -8.87 -16.65
C ALA A 177 -20.16 -10.30 -17.15
N ARG A 178 -19.03 -10.99 -17.26
CA ARG A 178 -18.96 -12.43 -17.54
C ARG A 178 -17.87 -13.06 -16.70
N VAL A 179 -18.01 -14.35 -16.44
CA VAL A 179 -17.00 -15.17 -15.78
C VAL A 179 -16.57 -16.26 -16.74
N THR A 180 -15.26 -16.41 -16.94
CA THR A 180 -14.66 -17.51 -17.69
C THR A 180 -14.00 -18.46 -16.70
N ALA A 181 -14.40 -19.73 -16.77
CA ALA A 181 -13.79 -20.82 -16.04
C ALA A 181 -12.44 -21.20 -16.68
N LEU A 182 -11.33 -21.08 -15.95
CA LEU A 182 -9.99 -21.45 -16.43
C LEU A 182 -9.37 -22.64 -15.67
N GLY A 183 -10.04 -23.13 -14.63
CA GLY A 183 -9.70 -24.34 -13.88
C GLY A 183 -10.68 -24.50 -12.71
N SER A 184 -10.62 -25.61 -11.96
CA SER A 184 -11.49 -25.96 -10.81
C SER A 184 -13.00 -26.12 -11.09
N HIS A 185 -13.41 -26.24 -12.35
CA HIS A 185 -14.81 -26.50 -12.70
C HIS A 185 -14.98 -27.96 -13.11
N ARG A 186 -15.74 -28.72 -12.30
CA ARG A 186 -15.89 -30.19 -12.40
C ARG A 186 -14.61 -30.97 -12.10
N GLU A 187 -13.68 -30.36 -11.37
CA GLU A 187 -12.43 -30.96 -10.89
C GLU A 187 -11.99 -30.29 -9.58
N VAL A 188 -11.02 -30.90 -8.89
CA VAL A 188 -10.34 -30.31 -7.73
C VAL A 188 -8.90 -30.02 -8.14
N GLY A 189 -8.43 -28.80 -7.85
CA GLY A 189 -7.10 -28.32 -8.24
C GLY A 189 -7.16 -27.19 -9.27
N ARG A 190 -6.02 -26.52 -9.51
CA ARG A 190 -5.83 -25.46 -10.52
C ARG A 190 -6.89 -24.36 -10.58
N ALA A 191 -7.39 -23.93 -9.41
CA ALA A 191 -8.43 -22.90 -9.33
C ALA A 191 -8.01 -21.61 -10.05
N CYS A 192 -8.85 -21.18 -10.99
CA CYS A 192 -8.62 -19.95 -11.75
C CYS A 192 -9.92 -19.50 -12.42
N HIS A 193 -10.32 -18.27 -12.14
CA HIS A 193 -11.55 -17.66 -12.64
C HIS A 193 -11.20 -16.30 -13.23
N LEU A 194 -11.64 -16.03 -14.45
CA LEU A 194 -11.45 -14.72 -15.08
C LEU A 194 -12.77 -13.96 -15.10
N VAL A 195 -12.86 -12.93 -14.27
CA VAL A 195 -14.00 -12.00 -14.28
C VAL A 195 -13.68 -10.88 -15.26
N THR A 196 -14.55 -10.70 -16.26
CA THR A 196 -14.41 -9.65 -17.26
C THR A 196 -15.65 -8.77 -17.28
N THR A 197 -15.45 -7.46 -17.33
CA THR A 197 -16.49 -6.47 -17.57
C THR A 197 -16.19 -5.70 -18.85
N SER A 198 -17.06 -4.76 -19.21
CA SER A 198 -16.79 -3.78 -20.29
C SER A 198 -15.52 -2.96 -20.07
N GLU A 199 -15.01 -2.89 -18.83
CA GLU A 199 -13.87 -2.05 -18.46
C GLU A 199 -12.67 -2.79 -17.89
N SER A 200 -12.87 -3.95 -17.26
CA SER A 200 -11.87 -4.57 -16.41
C SER A 200 -11.75 -6.07 -16.67
N ARG A 201 -10.56 -6.60 -16.42
CA ARG A 201 -10.28 -8.04 -16.36
C ARG A 201 -9.56 -8.31 -15.04
N VAL A 202 -10.12 -9.21 -14.26
CA VAL A 202 -9.62 -9.59 -12.94
C VAL A 202 -9.51 -11.11 -12.90
N MET A 203 -8.29 -11.60 -12.71
CA MET A 203 -8.03 -13.02 -12.47
C MET A 203 -8.15 -13.29 -10.98
N ILE A 204 -9.00 -14.25 -10.62
CA ILE A 204 -9.25 -14.69 -9.25
C ILE A 204 -8.70 -16.10 -9.12
N ASP A 205 -7.78 -16.25 -8.17
CA ASP A 205 -6.93 -17.43 -8.00
C ASP A 205 -6.07 -17.76 -9.23
N VAL A 206 -4.92 -18.38 -8.96
CA VAL A 206 -4.04 -18.98 -9.97
C VAL A 206 -3.39 -20.19 -9.33
N GLY A 207 -4.21 -21.19 -9.03
CA GLY A 207 -3.79 -22.40 -8.34
C GLY A 207 -3.06 -23.37 -9.25
N VAL A 208 -2.40 -24.35 -8.64
CA VAL A 208 -1.80 -25.51 -9.31
C VAL A 208 -2.54 -26.78 -8.91
N ASN A 209 -2.69 -27.73 -9.82
CA ASN A 209 -3.16 -29.07 -9.49
C ASN A 209 -1.97 -29.96 -9.11
N ILE A 210 -1.77 -30.18 -7.81
CA ILE A 210 -0.66 -31.00 -7.29
C ILE A 210 -0.82 -32.50 -7.54
N ALA A 211 -1.99 -32.95 -8.01
CA ALA A 211 -2.26 -34.35 -8.31
C ALA A 211 -1.97 -34.71 -9.78
N SER A 212 -1.57 -33.74 -10.61
CA SER A 212 -1.26 -33.94 -12.03
C SER A 212 0.09 -33.33 -12.36
N ASP A 213 1.04 -34.17 -12.78
CA ASP A 213 2.35 -33.68 -13.25
C ASP A 213 2.34 -33.28 -14.73
N THR A 214 1.29 -33.67 -15.47
CA THR A 214 1.20 -33.45 -16.94
C THR A 214 0.43 -32.19 -17.31
N ASP A 215 -0.65 -31.87 -16.59
CA ASP A 215 -1.46 -30.67 -16.83
C ASP A 215 -1.83 -29.98 -15.51
N PRO A 216 -0.83 -29.48 -14.75
CA PRO A 216 -1.07 -28.90 -13.43
C PRO A 216 -1.66 -27.49 -13.47
N MET A 217 -1.60 -26.80 -14.61
CA MET A 217 -1.86 -25.38 -14.70
C MET A 217 -3.31 -25.05 -15.12
N PRO A 218 -3.79 -23.85 -14.81
CA PRO A 218 -4.98 -23.29 -15.46
C PRO A 218 -4.81 -23.14 -16.97
N TYR A 219 -5.93 -23.04 -17.69
CA TYR A 219 -5.97 -22.86 -19.15
C TYR A 219 -5.54 -21.44 -19.59
N PHE A 220 -4.27 -21.09 -19.45
CA PHE A 220 -3.74 -19.79 -19.91
C PHE A 220 -3.71 -19.61 -21.42
N THR A 221 -3.89 -20.69 -22.18
CA THR A 221 -4.02 -20.66 -23.65
C THR A 221 -5.39 -20.23 -24.13
N ALA A 222 -6.39 -20.12 -23.22
CA ALA A 222 -7.69 -19.57 -23.55
C ALA A 222 -7.51 -18.13 -24.12
N PRO A 223 -8.16 -17.78 -25.25
CA PRO A 223 -8.00 -16.47 -25.88
C PRO A 223 -8.22 -15.28 -24.92
N GLU A 224 -9.14 -15.41 -23.97
CA GLU A 224 -9.41 -14.39 -22.96
C GLU A 224 -8.29 -14.18 -21.94
N ALA A 225 -7.49 -15.21 -21.66
CA ALA A 225 -6.39 -15.19 -20.71
C ALA A 225 -5.09 -14.65 -21.31
N LEU A 226 -4.99 -14.58 -22.64
CA LEU A 226 -3.82 -14.03 -23.32
C LEU A 226 -3.70 -12.51 -23.10
N PRO A 227 -2.47 -11.97 -23.06
CA PRO A 227 -2.25 -10.53 -23.09
C PRO A 227 -2.97 -9.93 -24.29
N SER A 228 -3.83 -8.92 -24.07
CA SER A 228 -4.51 -8.29 -25.20
C SER A 228 -3.51 -7.49 -26.03
N THR A 229 -3.58 -7.66 -27.35
CA THR A 229 -2.93 -6.76 -28.32
C THR A 229 -3.59 -5.38 -28.37
N SER A 230 -4.80 -5.24 -27.80
CA SER A 230 -5.53 -3.97 -27.67
C SER A 230 -5.38 -3.34 -26.27
N SER A 231 -5.68 -2.04 -26.17
CA SER A 231 -5.45 -1.14 -25.03
C SER A 231 -6.11 -1.54 -23.69
N THR A 232 -6.75 -2.69 -23.59
CA THR A 232 -7.36 -3.23 -22.36
C THR A 232 -6.29 -3.80 -21.44
N ARG A 233 -5.56 -2.96 -20.70
CA ARG A 233 -4.59 -3.46 -19.72
C ARG A 233 -5.31 -4.21 -18.59
N TRP A 234 -4.70 -5.31 -18.14
CA TRP A 234 -5.04 -5.99 -16.90
C TRP A 234 -5.05 -4.96 -15.76
N CYS A 235 -6.09 -5.03 -14.92
CA CYS A 235 -6.17 -4.21 -13.72
C CYS A 235 -5.47 -4.94 -12.58
#